data_AF-I2NLQ0-F1
#
_entry.id   AF-I2NLQ0-F1
#
_cell.length_a   1.000
_cell.length_b   1.000
_cell.length_c   1.000
_cell.angle_alpha   90.00
_cell.angle_beta   90.00
_cell.angle_gamma   90.00
#
_symmetry.space_group_name_H-M   'P 1'
#
loop_
_entity.id
_entity.type
_entity.pdbx_description
1 polymer ?
#
loop_
_entity_poly.entity_id
_entity_poly.type
_entity_poly.pdbx_seq_one_letter_code
_entity_poly.pdbx_strand_id
1 'polypeptide(L)'
;MDLLQQLPEVLEQIGRDVKAITVVLGRGRPDKPDTTGDKITGEEPKIKGNEPNGTIYESSDGGGVGAWKWQKRNGKWVVIDGDTGLVNAVTKNLKPGAYIKLRRQGNLVSCHMGGLTWGLFGYLGKKEKGYLPRQPGRVEVIGTSGIPLGFRSDDSCGFSLYDDDTNRAVAGIYVGGVGDANFMRFTPYHADPKIKGNEAIPDIGPKNLRPPAMMWTTSDPWPDKV
;
A
#
# COMPACT_ATOMS: atom_id res chain seq x y z
N MET A 1 -37.06 35.47 32.15
CA MET A 1 -37.38 34.08 31.77
C MET A 1 -36.75 33.18 32.80
N ASP A 2 -37.52 32.25 33.33
CA ASP A 2 -37.06 31.27 34.32
C ASP A 2 -36.11 30.26 33.64
N LEU A 3 -35.07 29.82 34.35
CA LEU A 3 -34.09 28.85 33.85
C LEU A 3 -34.76 27.52 33.44
N LEU A 4 -35.85 27.15 34.14
CA LEU A 4 -36.67 25.97 33.81
C LEU A 4 -37.41 26.11 32.48
N GLN A 5 -37.75 27.33 32.06
CA GLN A 5 -38.44 27.57 30.78
C GLN A 5 -37.50 27.44 29.57
N GLN A 6 -36.20 27.69 29.76
CA GLN A 6 -35.19 27.61 28.69
C GLN A 6 -34.58 26.21 28.53
N LEU A 7 -34.75 25.34 29.52
CA LEU A 7 -34.16 24.01 29.55
C LEU A 7 -34.45 23.16 28.29
N PRO A 8 -35.67 23.15 27.72
CA PRO A 8 -35.96 22.37 26.51
C PRO A 8 -35.21 22.86 25.27
N GLU A 9 -35.14 24.18 25.07
CA GLU A 9 -34.42 24.79 23.93
C GLU A 9 -32.91 24.55 24.03
N VAL A 10 -32.36 24.64 25.25
CA VAL A 10 -30.94 24.36 25.51
C VAL A 10 -30.62 22.89 25.22
N LEU A 11 -31.47 21.95 25.65
CA LEU A 11 -31.29 20.53 25.36
C LEU A 11 -31.39 20.21 23.86
N GLU A 12 -32.33 20.85 23.16
CA GLU A 12 -32.47 20.71 21.70
C GLU A 12 -31.24 21.28 20.98
N GLN A 13 -30.74 22.43 21.43
CA GLN A 13 -29.54 23.06 20.87
C GLN A 13 -28.29 22.21 21.12
N ILE A 14 -28.08 21.69 22.33
CA ILE A 14 -27.01 20.74 22.64
C ILE A 14 -27.15 19.49 21.75
N GLY A 15 -28.36 18.96 21.56
CA GLY A 15 -28.61 17.83 20.68
C GLY A 15 -28.29 18.11 19.20
N ARG A 16 -28.53 19.35 18.73
CA ARG A 16 -28.13 19.81 17.39
C ARG A 16 -26.61 19.96 17.28
N ASP A 17 -25.98 20.56 18.27
CA ASP A 17 -24.54 20.85 18.26
C ASP A 17 -23.71 19.55 18.37
N VAL A 18 -24.15 18.58 19.18
CA VAL A 18 -23.54 17.24 19.27
C VAL A 18 -23.71 16.45 17.97
N LYS A 19 -24.77 16.70 17.19
CA LYS A 19 -25.00 16.06 15.88
C LYS A 19 -24.08 16.56 14.77
N ALA A 20 -23.37 17.68 14.95
CA ALA A 20 -22.58 18.28 13.89
C ALA A 20 -21.37 17.41 13.45
N ILE A 21 -20.85 16.55 14.33
CA ILE A 21 -19.86 15.51 14.00
C ILE A 21 -20.16 14.25 14.81
N THR A 22 -20.81 13.27 14.18
CA THR A 22 -21.01 11.95 14.79
C THR A 22 -19.70 11.17 14.72
N VAL A 23 -19.15 10.83 15.88
CA VAL A 23 -18.06 9.84 16.02
C VAL A 23 -18.66 8.53 16.48
N VAL A 24 -18.45 7.47 15.70
CA VAL A 24 -18.85 6.10 16.03
C VAL A 24 -17.61 5.29 16.38
N LEU A 25 -17.61 4.65 17.55
CA LEU A 25 -16.52 3.79 18.01
C LEU A 25 -16.93 2.32 17.88
N GLY A 26 -16.11 1.46 17.29
CA GLY A 26 -16.40 0.01 17.19
C GLY A 26 -15.27 -0.79 16.55
N ARG A 27 -15.44 -2.10 16.45
CA ARG A 27 -14.50 -3.01 15.77
C ARG A 27 -14.77 -3.07 14.27
N GLY A 28 -13.84 -3.62 13.49
CA GLY A 28 -14.07 -3.87 12.07
C GLY A 28 -14.03 -2.59 11.24
N ARG A 29 -14.72 -2.62 10.09
CA ARG A 29 -14.64 -1.57 9.07
C ARG A 29 -16.01 -1.05 8.68
N PRO A 30 -16.21 0.27 8.61
CA PRO A 30 -17.50 0.85 8.28
C PRO A 30 -17.84 0.74 6.79
N ASP A 31 -16.86 0.54 5.92
CA ASP A 31 -17.07 0.20 4.51
C ASP A 31 -17.52 -1.27 4.31
N LYS A 32 -17.47 -2.08 5.38
CA LYS A 32 -18.01 -3.44 5.46
C LYS A 32 -18.88 -3.57 6.72
N PRO A 33 -20.10 -3.01 6.72
CA PRO A 33 -20.90 -2.82 7.94
C PRO A 33 -21.03 -4.07 8.81
N ASP A 34 -21.18 -5.26 8.21
CA ASP A 34 -21.29 -6.54 8.92
C ASP A 34 -20.09 -6.87 9.83
N THR A 35 -18.93 -6.26 9.58
CA THR A 35 -17.72 -6.41 10.41
C THR A 35 -17.75 -5.54 11.67
N THR A 36 -18.69 -4.58 11.74
CA THR A 36 -18.82 -3.62 12.85
C THR A 36 -19.65 -4.10 14.03
N GLY A 37 -20.08 -5.35 13.98
CA GLY A 37 -20.69 -6.08 15.09
C GLY A 37 -19.94 -7.38 15.36
N ASP A 38 -20.44 -8.17 16.28
CA ASP A 38 -19.87 -9.46 16.67
C ASP A 38 -20.95 -10.54 16.76
N LYS A 39 -20.93 -11.45 15.80
CA LYS A 39 -21.85 -12.59 15.74
C LYS A 39 -21.65 -13.57 16.90
N ILE A 40 -20.46 -13.66 17.48
CA ILE A 40 -20.17 -14.59 18.58
C ILE A 40 -20.80 -14.07 19.88
N THR A 41 -20.72 -12.77 20.13
CA THR A 41 -21.28 -12.14 21.33
C THR A 41 -22.71 -11.63 21.13
N GLY A 42 -23.22 -11.62 19.91
CA GLY A 42 -24.54 -11.09 19.56
C GLY A 42 -24.60 -9.57 19.42
N GLU A 43 -23.45 -8.89 19.28
CA GLU A 43 -23.39 -7.45 19.06
C GLU A 43 -23.81 -7.11 17.62
N GLU A 44 -24.87 -6.32 17.48
CA GLU A 44 -25.34 -5.85 16.18
C GLU A 44 -24.35 -4.88 15.50
N PRO A 45 -24.25 -4.86 14.16
CA PRO A 45 -23.44 -3.89 13.43
C PRO A 45 -23.76 -2.43 13.80
N LYS A 46 -22.73 -1.66 14.13
CA LYS A 46 -22.87 -0.23 14.47
C LYS A 46 -23.16 0.65 13.26
N ILE A 47 -22.69 0.24 12.09
CA ILE A 47 -22.94 0.94 10.83
C ILE A 47 -24.19 0.40 10.17
N LYS A 48 -25.13 1.30 9.84
CA LYS A 48 -26.42 1.01 9.19
C LYS A 48 -26.43 1.45 7.72
N GLY A 49 -25.44 2.23 7.27
CA GLY A 49 -25.24 2.60 5.87
C GLY A 49 -25.88 3.93 5.44
N ASN A 50 -26.73 4.51 6.29
CA ASN A 50 -27.39 5.80 6.09
C ASN A 50 -26.70 6.96 6.84
N GLU A 51 -25.46 6.77 7.30
CA GLU A 51 -24.71 7.79 8.02
C GLU A 51 -24.46 9.02 7.13
N PRO A 52 -24.64 10.25 7.66
CA PRO A 52 -24.39 11.46 6.90
C PRO A 52 -22.91 11.62 6.55
N ASN A 53 -22.64 12.34 5.46
CA ASN A 53 -21.29 12.77 5.14
C ASN A 53 -20.72 13.58 6.31
N GLY A 54 -19.43 13.39 6.61
CA GLY A 54 -18.78 13.97 7.78
C GLY A 54 -18.68 13.02 8.98
N THR A 55 -19.52 11.98 9.06
CA THR A 55 -19.45 10.97 10.11
C THR A 55 -18.06 10.35 10.18
N ILE A 56 -17.51 10.26 11.39
CA ILE A 56 -16.24 9.61 11.70
C ILE A 56 -16.53 8.24 12.29
N TYR A 57 -15.75 7.25 11.88
CA TYR A 57 -15.72 5.94 12.50
C TYR A 57 -14.31 5.61 12.94
N GLU A 58 -14.12 5.31 14.21
CA GLU A 58 -12.84 4.91 14.79
C GLU A 58 -12.91 3.42 15.16
N SER A 59 -12.07 2.65 14.46
CA SER A 59 -11.96 1.22 14.57
C SER A 59 -11.07 0.83 15.75
N SER A 60 -11.56 0.00 16.66
CA SER A 60 -10.81 -0.46 17.84
C SER A 60 -9.78 -1.55 17.52
N ASP A 61 -9.85 -2.16 16.34
CA ASP A 61 -8.97 -3.25 15.89
C ASP A 61 -8.33 -2.98 14.52
N GLY A 62 -8.45 -1.74 14.02
CA GLY A 62 -7.98 -1.32 12.70
C GLY A 62 -8.60 -2.13 11.56
N GLY A 63 -9.75 -2.79 11.78
CA GLY A 63 -10.38 -3.68 10.83
C GLY A 63 -9.52 -4.88 10.43
N GLY A 64 -8.50 -5.23 11.22
CA GLY A 64 -7.53 -6.27 10.90
C GLY A 64 -6.56 -5.96 9.74
N VAL A 65 -6.59 -4.73 9.21
CA VAL A 65 -5.80 -4.28 8.05
C VAL A 65 -5.13 -2.92 8.30
N GLY A 66 -5.08 -2.48 9.56
CA GLY A 66 -4.48 -1.21 9.96
C GLY A 66 -5.28 0.04 9.55
N ALA A 67 -6.58 -0.08 9.32
CA ALA A 67 -7.48 1.04 8.99
C ALA A 67 -8.18 1.57 10.25
N TRP A 68 -7.51 2.47 10.97
CA TRP A 68 -7.92 2.92 12.31
C TRP A 68 -9.03 3.97 12.31
N LYS A 69 -9.02 4.94 11.38
CA LYS A 69 -10.08 5.96 11.29
C LYS A 69 -10.59 6.14 9.88
N TRP A 70 -11.90 6.29 9.79
CA TRP A 70 -12.63 6.48 8.55
C TRP A 70 -13.51 7.73 8.63
N GLN A 71 -13.76 8.36 7.48
CA GLN A 71 -14.76 9.40 7.34
C GLN A 71 -15.71 9.07 6.19
N LYS A 72 -17.00 9.26 6.41
CA LYS A 72 -18.02 9.21 5.36
C LYS A 72 -17.88 10.45 4.49
N ARG A 73 -17.49 10.28 3.22
CA ARG A 73 -17.34 11.34 2.23
C ARG A 73 -18.06 10.94 0.95
N ASN A 74 -18.95 11.80 0.47
CA ASN A 74 -19.72 11.56 -0.76
C ASN A 74 -20.36 10.16 -0.80
N GLY A 75 -21.01 9.76 0.31
CA GLY A 75 -21.67 8.46 0.44
C GLY A 75 -20.73 7.26 0.65
N LYS A 76 -19.40 7.44 0.64
CA LYS A 76 -18.41 6.36 0.77
C LYS A 76 -17.58 6.52 2.04
N TRP A 77 -17.17 5.41 2.64
CA TRP A 77 -16.23 5.43 3.75
C TRP A 77 -14.80 5.48 3.22
N VAL A 78 -14.02 6.46 3.68
CA VAL A 78 -12.64 6.67 3.27
C VAL A 78 -11.75 6.63 4.51
N VAL A 79 -10.66 5.86 4.46
CA VAL A 79 -9.65 5.86 5.53
C VAL A 79 -8.96 7.22 5.59
N ILE A 80 -8.97 7.85 6.76
CA ILE A 80 -8.29 9.12 7.03
C ILE A 80 -7.09 8.95 7.97
N ASP A 81 -7.04 7.83 8.70
CA ASP A 81 -5.89 7.40 9.50
C ASP A 81 -5.75 5.89 9.36
N GLY A 82 -4.61 5.46 8.86
CA GLY A 82 -4.33 4.05 8.64
C GLY A 82 -2.89 3.80 8.27
N ASP A 83 -2.42 2.62 8.66
CA ASP A 83 -1.08 2.11 8.40
C ASP A 83 -1.14 0.58 8.27
N THR A 84 -0.87 0.07 7.07
CA THR A 84 -0.92 -1.37 6.80
C THR A 84 0.23 -2.14 7.44
N GLY A 85 1.26 -1.45 7.96
CA GLY A 85 2.55 -2.07 8.20
C GLY A 85 3.21 -2.54 6.90
N LEU A 86 4.28 -3.34 7.02
CA LEU A 86 5.00 -3.89 5.88
C LEU A 86 4.37 -5.21 5.39
N VAL A 87 3.80 -5.17 4.19
CA VAL A 87 3.19 -6.32 3.49
C VAL A 87 4.17 -6.90 2.49
N ASN A 88 4.38 -8.21 2.49
CA ASN A 88 5.25 -8.86 1.51
C ASN A 88 4.60 -8.89 0.12
N ALA A 89 5.31 -8.43 -0.90
CA ALA A 89 4.93 -8.68 -2.28
C ALA A 89 5.29 -10.13 -2.68
N VAL A 90 4.52 -10.70 -3.62
CA VAL A 90 4.89 -11.96 -4.26
C VAL A 90 5.93 -11.65 -5.34
N THR A 91 7.17 -12.06 -5.11
CA THR A 91 8.30 -11.68 -5.95
C THR A 91 8.87 -12.84 -6.78
N LYS A 92 9.56 -12.49 -7.86
CA LYS A 92 10.35 -13.40 -8.71
C LYS A 92 11.75 -12.85 -8.90
N ASN A 93 12.68 -13.70 -9.35
CA ASN A 93 14.01 -13.29 -9.79
C ASN A 93 14.82 -12.48 -8.76
N LEU A 94 14.55 -12.64 -7.46
CA LEU A 94 15.33 -12.03 -6.39
C LEU A 94 16.40 -13.00 -5.90
N LYS A 95 17.51 -12.47 -5.38
CA LYS A 95 18.46 -13.30 -4.64
C LYS A 95 17.77 -13.95 -3.44
N PRO A 96 18.16 -15.18 -3.05
CA PRO A 96 17.64 -15.78 -1.82
C PRO A 96 17.80 -14.85 -0.61
N GLY A 97 16.71 -14.63 0.13
CA GLY A 97 16.66 -13.71 1.27
C GLY A 97 16.30 -12.26 0.92
N ALA A 98 16.44 -11.83 -0.33
CA ALA A 98 15.98 -10.51 -0.76
C ALA A 98 14.44 -10.45 -0.84
N TYR A 99 13.86 -9.30 -0.50
CA TYR A 99 12.42 -9.08 -0.49
C TYR A 99 12.04 -7.74 -1.14
N ILE A 100 10.76 -7.64 -1.50
CA ILE A 100 10.06 -6.37 -1.75
C ILE A 100 8.85 -6.35 -0.83
N LYS A 101 8.73 -5.30 -0.02
CA LYS A 101 7.62 -5.07 0.91
C LYS A 101 6.97 -3.73 0.62
N LEU A 102 5.66 -3.64 0.81
CA LEU A 102 4.87 -2.44 0.57
C LEU A 102 4.22 -2.00 1.88
N ARG A 103 4.16 -0.69 2.13
CA ARG A 103 3.42 -0.11 3.26
C ARG A 103 2.60 1.06 2.76
N ARG A 104 1.31 1.09 3.10
CA ARG A 104 0.42 2.21 2.80
C ARG A 104 0.10 2.98 4.06
N GLN A 105 0.25 4.30 3.97
CA GLN A 105 -0.17 5.26 4.98
C GLN A 105 -0.98 6.36 4.28
N GLY A 106 -2.29 6.44 4.56
CA GLY A 106 -3.20 7.29 3.80
C GLY A 106 -3.24 6.92 2.30
N ASN A 107 -2.96 7.88 1.42
CA ASN A 107 -2.87 7.66 -0.03
C ASN A 107 -1.43 7.44 -0.53
N LEU A 108 -0.45 7.31 0.36
CA LEU A 108 0.95 7.10 0.01
C LEU A 108 1.34 5.65 0.23
N VAL A 109 1.97 5.04 -0.77
CA VAL A 109 2.59 3.71 -0.68
C VAL A 109 4.09 3.89 -0.69
N SER A 110 4.78 3.27 0.26
CA SER A 110 6.24 3.14 0.28
C SER A 110 6.64 1.71 -0.07
N CYS A 111 7.71 1.57 -0.86
CA CYS A 111 8.27 0.30 -1.29
C CYS A 111 9.65 0.09 -0.68
N HIS A 112 9.78 -1.00 0.05
CA HIS A 112 10.96 -1.37 0.82
C HIS A 112 11.60 -2.59 0.18
N MET A 113 12.83 -2.42 -0.27
CA MET A 113 13.60 -3.44 -0.94
C MET A 113 14.88 -3.68 -0.16
N GLY A 114 15.19 -4.94 0.15
CA GLY A 114 16.36 -5.28 0.95
C GLY A 114 16.38 -6.77 1.27
N GLY A 115 16.90 -7.13 2.46
CA GLY A 115 16.87 -8.50 2.98
C GLY A 115 18.18 -9.26 2.89
N LEU A 116 19.19 -8.74 2.19
CA LEU A 116 20.55 -9.26 2.25
C LEU A 116 21.33 -8.59 3.40
N THR A 117 22.54 -9.10 3.68
CA THR A 117 23.43 -8.58 4.73
C THR A 117 23.59 -7.07 4.62
N TRP A 118 23.58 -6.35 5.75
CA TRP A 118 23.66 -4.87 5.82
C TRP A 118 22.50 -4.14 5.12
N GLY A 119 21.37 -4.82 4.93
CA GLY A 119 20.20 -4.27 4.24
C GLY A 119 20.40 -4.13 2.73
N LEU A 120 21.38 -4.84 2.16
CA LEU A 120 21.61 -4.86 0.71
C LEU A 120 20.45 -5.56 0.00
N PHE A 121 20.40 -5.34 -1.32
CA PHE A 121 19.43 -5.94 -2.22
C PHE A 121 20.13 -6.63 -3.39
N GLY A 122 19.41 -7.54 -4.07
CA GLY A 122 19.93 -8.24 -5.23
C GLY A 122 18.86 -8.99 -6.01
N TYR A 123 19.12 -9.17 -7.30
CA TYR A 123 18.30 -9.94 -8.22
C TYR A 123 19.12 -11.01 -8.94
N LEU A 124 18.47 -12.03 -9.49
CA LEU A 124 19.10 -13.14 -10.21
C LEU A 124 19.58 -12.71 -11.59
N GLY A 125 20.76 -13.17 -11.97
CA GLY A 125 21.30 -13.10 -13.33
C GLY A 125 20.74 -14.22 -14.21
N LYS A 126 20.90 -14.07 -15.52
CA LYS A 126 20.22 -14.92 -16.52
C LYS A 126 20.68 -16.38 -16.53
N LYS A 127 21.85 -16.71 -15.95
CA LYS A 127 22.36 -18.08 -15.84
C LYS A 127 22.16 -18.68 -14.43
N GLU A 128 21.61 -17.92 -13.49
CA GLU A 128 21.39 -18.41 -12.13
C GLU A 128 20.16 -19.31 -12.03
N LYS A 129 20.24 -20.33 -11.18
CA LYS A 129 19.13 -21.26 -10.93
C LYS A 129 17.90 -20.50 -10.43
N GLY A 130 16.76 -20.77 -11.05
CA GLY A 130 15.48 -20.15 -10.70
C GLY A 130 15.22 -18.81 -11.38
N TYR A 131 16.12 -18.33 -12.25
CA TYR A 131 15.82 -17.20 -13.12
C TYR A 131 14.71 -17.55 -14.12
N LEU A 132 13.69 -16.71 -14.19
CA LEU A 132 12.52 -16.85 -15.04
C LEU A 132 12.45 -15.68 -16.04
N PRO A 133 12.83 -15.88 -17.31
CA PRO A 133 12.74 -14.84 -18.33
C PRO A 133 11.28 -14.58 -18.72
N ARG A 134 10.96 -13.32 -19.00
CA ARG A 134 9.64 -12.95 -19.54
C ARG A 134 9.72 -12.02 -20.75
N GLN A 135 10.45 -10.92 -20.60
CA GLN A 135 10.62 -9.91 -21.64
C GLN A 135 12.11 -9.70 -21.92
N PRO A 136 12.52 -9.56 -23.19
CA PRO A 136 13.91 -9.31 -23.52
C PRO A 136 14.49 -8.10 -22.78
N GLY A 137 15.62 -8.29 -22.10
CA GLY A 137 16.32 -7.25 -21.35
C GLY A 137 15.56 -6.69 -20.15
N ARG A 138 14.57 -7.42 -19.62
CA ARG A 138 13.80 -7.03 -18.44
C ARG A 138 13.77 -8.17 -17.43
N VAL A 139 14.13 -7.86 -16.20
CA VAL A 139 14.02 -8.76 -15.06
C VAL A 139 12.68 -8.49 -14.38
N GLU A 140 11.68 -9.33 -14.60
CA GLU A 140 10.39 -9.22 -13.90
C GLU A 140 10.59 -9.60 -12.42
N VAL A 141 10.19 -8.72 -11.50
CA VAL A 141 10.34 -8.95 -10.04
C VAL A 141 9.01 -9.00 -9.30
N ILE A 142 7.98 -8.36 -9.83
CA ILE A 142 6.58 -8.60 -9.46
C ILE A 142 5.83 -8.81 -10.77
N GLY A 143 5.08 -9.92 -10.86
CA GLY A 143 4.36 -10.29 -12.08
C GLY A 143 3.26 -9.29 -12.46
N THR A 144 2.78 -9.39 -13.71
CA THR A 144 1.52 -8.74 -14.13
C THR A 144 0.40 -8.98 -13.13
N SER A 145 -0.30 -7.91 -12.77
CA SER A 145 -1.35 -7.88 -11.75
C SER A 145 -0.88 -8.34 -10.37
N GLY A 146 0.43 -8.32 -10.12
CA GLY A 146 1.05 -8.85 -8.90
C GLY A 146 1.16 -7.84 -7.76
N ILE A 147 1.07 -6.54 -8.03
CA ILE A 147 0.96 -5.54 -6.96
C ILE A 147 -0.46 -5.63 -6.37
N PRO A 148 -0.62 -5.91 -5.06
CA PRO A 148 -1.93 -6.13 -4.46
C PRO A 148 -2.83 -4.90 -4.51
N LEU A 149 -4.14 -5.12 -4.65
CA LEU A 149 -5.16 -4.10 -4.49
C LEU A 149 -4.97 -3.38 -3.14
N GLY A 150 -4.97 -2.06 -3.17
CA GLY A 150 -4.65 -1.22 -2.01
C GLY A 150 -3.24 -0.65 -2.05
N PHE A 151 -2.36 -1.16 -2.92
CA PHE A 151 -0.96 -0.71 -3.04
C PHE A 151 -0.57 -0.30 -4.48
N ARG A 152 -1.48 -0.40 -5.45
CA ARG A 152 -1.19 -0.14 -6.87
C ARG A 152 -1.01 1.36 -7.09
N SER A 153 0.01 1.73 -7.89
CA SER A 153 0.27 3.14 -8.16
C SER A 153 -0.75 3.73 -9.13
N ASP A 154 -1.14 4.99 -8.92
CA ASP A 154 -2.04 5.71 -9.82
C ASP A 154 -1.45 5.82 -11.23
N ASP A 155 -0.17 6.16 -11.30
CA ASP A 155 0.61 6.26 -12.53
C ASP A 155 1.79 5.29 -12.51
N SER A 156 2.33 5.00 -13.70
CA SER A 156 3.58 4.25 -13.79
C SER A 156 4.76 5.10 -13.32
N CYS A 157 5.63 4.52 -12.50
CA CYS A 157 6.77 5.22 -11.89
C CYS A 157 8.11 4.62 -12.33
N GLY A 158 9.10 5.48 -12.57
CA GLY A 158 10.47 5.11 -12.87
C GLY A 158 11.43 5.48 -11.74
N PHE A 159 12.35 4.56 -11.40
CA PHE A 159 13.42 4.79 -10.42
C PHE A 159 14.72 4.13 -10.91
N SER A 160 15.76 4.15 -10.08
CA SER A 160 17.05 3.49 -10.39
C SER A 160 17.57 2.72 -9.17
N LEU A 161 18.11 1.53 -9.39
CA LEU A 161 18.93 0.80 -8.42
C LEU A 161 20.39 1.23 -8.55
N TYR A 162 21.05 1.38 -7.41
CA TYR A 162 22.44 1.79 -7.32
C TYR A 162 23.31 0.65 -6.82
N ASP A 163 24.53 0.57 -7.33
CA ASP A 163 25.59 -0.26 -6.75
C ASP A 163 26.11 0.41 -5.47
N ASP A 164 26.22 -0.34 -4.36
CA ASP A 164 26.58 0.20 -3.04
C ASP A 164 28.01 0.74 -3.00
N ASP A 165 28.94 0.09 -3.70
CA ASP A 165 30.37 0.43 -3.67
C ASP A 165 30.66 1.68 -4.50
N THR A 166 30.01 1.81 -5.65
CA THR A 166 30.29 2.88 -6.63
C THR A 166 29.24 3.99 -6.68
N ASN A 167 28.09 3.78 -6.04
CA ASN A 167 26.90 4.65 -6.12
C ASN A 167 26.42 4.93 -7.56
N ARG A 168 26.82 4.10 -8.53
CA ARG A 168 26.38 4.22 -9.92
C ARG A 168 25.03 3.56 -10.10
N ALA A 169 24.16 4.18 -10.90
CA ALA A 169 22.93 3.53 -11.31
C ALA A 169 23.27 2.32 -12.19
N VAL A 170 22.73 1.14 -11.84
CA VAL A 170 23.02 -0.14 -12.51
C VAL A 170 21.78 -0.81 -13.09
N ALA A 171 20.58 -0.38 -12.70
CA ALA A 171 19.35 -0.80 -13.34
C ALA A 171 18.26 0.26 -13.17
N GLY A 172 17.40 0.41 -14.18
CA GLY A 172 16.15 1.14 -14.03
C GLY A 172 15.11 0.27 -13.33
N ILE A 173 14.34 0.83 -12.40
CA ILE A 173 13.15 0.21 -11.82
C ILE A 173 11.95 0.80 -12.51
N TYR A 174 11.01 -0.05 -12.92
CA TYR A 174 9.73 0.39 -13.47
C TYR A 174 8.60 -0.28 -12.69
N VAL A 175 7.72 0.54 -12.15
CA VAL A 175 6.47 0.15 -11.50
C VAL A 175 5.35 0.50 -12.46
N GLY A 176 4.66 -0.51 -12.99
CA GLY A 176 3.47 -0.31 -13.82
C GLY A 176 2.29 0.04 -12.93
N GLY A 177 1.64 1.18 -13.19
CA GLY A 177 0.46 1.62 -12.44
C GLY A 177 -0.82 0.91 -12.85
N VAL A 178 -1.96 1.43 -12.39
CA VAL A 178 -3.29 0.87 -12.69
C VAL A 178 -3.60 0.80 -14.18
N GLY A 179 -3.07 1.74 -14.98
CA GLY A 179 -3.17 1.75 -16.44
C GLY A 179 -2.16 0.84 -17.16
N ASP A 180 -1.16 0.31 -16.45
CA ASP A 180 -0.08 -0.53 -17.00
C ASP A 180 0.09 -1.83 -16.20
N ALA A 181 -1.05 -2.47 -15.94
CA ALA A 181 -1.14 -3.85 -15.47
C ALA A 181 -0.39 -4.19 -14.16
N ASN A 182 -0.09 -3.21 -13.28
CA ASN A 182 0.26 -3.42 -11.87
C ASN A 182 1.41 -4.40 -11.62
N PHE A 183 2.56 -4.20 -12.27
CA PHE A 183 3.74 -5.05 -12.17
C PHE A 183 4.99 -4.27 -11.76
N MET A 184 6.09 -4.97 -11.48
CA MET A 184 7.39 -4.34 -11.27
C MET A 184 8.48 -5.10 -12.01
N ARG A 185 9.37 -4.36 -12.69
CA ARG A 185 10.53 -4.94 -13.39
C ARG A 185 11.77 -4.08 -13.23
N PHE A 186 12.92 -4.71 -13.40
CA PHE A 186 14.20 -4.03 -13.57
C PHE A 186 14.67 -4.08 -15.02
N THR A 187 15.36 -3.02 -15.42
CA THR A 187 16.07 -2.91 -16.71
C THR A 187 17.55 -2.71 -16.41
N PRO A 188 18.35 -3.78 -16.35
CA PRO A 188 19.79 -3.68 -16.11
C PRO A 188 20.47 -2.77 -17.13
N TYR A 189 21.42 -1.98 -16.65
CA TYR A 189 22.32 -1.18 -17.48
C TYR A 189 23.62 -1.96 -17.68
N HIS A 190 24.11 -1.96 -18.91
CA HIS A 190 25.44 -2.48 -19.20
C HIS A 190 26.46 -1.33 -19.16
N ALA A 191 27.70 -1.63 -18.76
CA ALA A 191 28.77 -0.62 -18.69
C ALA A 191 29.05 0.02 -20.06
N ASP A 192 28.95 -0.76 -21.13
CA ASP A 192 28.81 -0.25 -22.51
C ASP A 192 27.32 0.03 -22.80
N PRO A 193 26.90 1.29 -23.00
CA PRO A 193 25.50 1.67 -23.25
C PRO A 193 24.96 1.18 -24.60
N LYS A 194 25.82 0.69 -25.50
CA LYS A 194 25.40 0.07 -26.77
C LYS A 194 24.82 -1.33 -26.54
N ILE A 195 25.22 -2.00 -25.46
CA ILE A 195 24.70 -3.32 -25.08
C ILE A 195 23.34 -3.14 -24.39
N LYS A 196 22.31 -3.73 -24.97
CA LYS A 196 20.91 -3.65 -24.55
C LYS A 196 20.28 -5.05 -24.58
N GLY A 197 19.00 -5.15 -24.26
CA GLY A 197 18.31 -6.44 -24.35
C GLY A 197 18.83 -7.46 -23.33
N ASN A 198 18.80 -8.74 -23.69
CA ASN A 198 19.19 -9.83 -22.79
C ASN A 198 20.70 -9.82 -22.50
N GLU A 199 21.49 -9.20 -23.36
CA GLU A 199 22.93 -9.03 -23.23
C GLU A 199 23.26 -8.07 -22.08
N ALA A 200 22.38 -7.11 -21.77
CA ALA A 200 22.54 -6.23 -20.62
C ALA A 200 22.24 -6.92 -19.27
N ILE A 201 21.55 -8.07 -19.28
CA ILE A 201 21.31 -8.85 -18.07
C ILE A 201 22.58 -9.67 -17.77
N PRO A 202 23.22 -9.49 -16.60
CA PRO A 202 24.43 -10.22 -16.25
C PRO A 202 24.15 -11.72 -16.07
N ASP A 203 25.15 -12.56 -16.35
CA ASP A 203 25.06 -14.01 -16.14
C ASP A 203 24.82 -14.35 -14.67
N ILE A 204 25.53 -13.66 -13.77
CA ILE A 204 25.35 -13.70 -12.32
C ILE A 204 24.88 -12.32 -11.88
N GLY A 205 23.72 -12.28 -11.22
CA GLY A 205 23.10 -11.03 -10.79
C GLY A 205 23.79 -10.44 -9.55
N PRO A 206 23.63 -9.12 -9.34
CA PRO A 206 24.24 -8.40 -8.23
C PRO A 206 23.62 -8.77 -6.88
N LYS A 207 24.37 -8.56 -5.80
CA LYS A 207 23.93 -8.75 -4.41
C LYS A 207 24.27 -7.56 -3.49
N ASN A 208 24.87 -6.52 -4.06
CA ASN A 208 25.41 -5.33 -3.41
C ASN A 208 24.67 -4.07 -3.87
N LEU A 209 23.33 -4.15 -3.98
CA LEU A 209 22.53 -3.02 -4.45
C LEU A 209 21.91 -2.22 -3.30
N ARG A 210 21.80 -0.90 -3.52
CA ARG A 210 21.00 0.03 -2.73
C ARG A 210 19.80 0.54 -3.54
N PRO A 211 18.59 0.15 -3.13
CA PRO A 211 17.36 0.74 -3.65
C PRO A 211 17.16 2.17 -3.11
N PRO A 212 16.60 3.09 -3.92
CA PRO A 212 16.27 4.44 -3.46
C PRO A 212 15.02 4.40 -2.58
N ALA A 213 14.72 5.52 -1.91
CA ALA A 213 13.41 5.71 -1.31
C ALA A 213 12.34 5.75 -2.41
N MET A 214 11.52 4.70 -2.49
CA MET A 214 10.47 4.57 -3.49
C MET A 214 9.11 4.81 -2.84
N MET A 215 8.38 5.79 -3.37
CA MET A 215 7.02 6.08 -2.95
C MET A 215 6.16 6.48 -4.15
N TRP A 216 4.86 6.21 -4.05
CA TRP A 216 3.87 6.62 -5.05
C TRP A 216 2.51 6.84 -4.40
N THR A 217 1.64 7.57 -5.10
CA THR A 217 0.25 7.73 -4.69
C THR A 217 -0.59 6.53 -5.13
N THR A 218 -1.63 6.24 -4.35
CA THR A 218 -2.65 5.27 -4.70
C THR A 218 -4.04 5.80 -4.40
N SER A 219 -4.93 5.63 -5.38
CA SER A 219 -6.38 5.86 -5.27
C SER A 219 -7.15 4.56 -5.03
N ASP A 220 -6.45 3.43 -4.86
CA ASP A 220 -7.10 2.16 -4.53
C ASP A 220 -7.91 2.29 -3.23
N PRO A 221 -9.01 1.52 -3.09
CA PRO A 221 -9.63 1.30 -1.79
C PRO A 221 -8.60 0.75 -0.79
N TRP A 222 -8.84 0.92 0.51
CA TRP A 222 -7.95 0.33 1.52
C TRP A 222 -7.87 -1.19 1.35
N PRO A 223 -6.69 -1.82 1.48
CA PRO A 223 -6.55 -3.25 1.24
C PRO A 223 -7.45 -4.09 2.15
N ASP A 224 -7.92 -5.20 1.59
CA ASP A 224 -8.74 -6.19 2.31
C ASP A 224 -7.94 -7.20 3.11
N LYS A 225 -6.63 -7.24 2.88
CA LYS A 225 -5.67 -8.11 3.56
C LYS A 225 -4.29 -7.46 3.54
N VAL A 226 -3.54 -7.66 4.61
CA VAL A 226 -2.15 -7.22 4.80
C VAL A 226 -1.28 -8.40 5.24
#